data_AF-A0A958SWQ6-F1
#
_entry.id   AF-A0A958SWQ6-F1
#
_cell.length_a   1.000
_cell.length_b   1.000
_cell.length_c   1.000
_cell.angle_alpha   90.00
_cell.angle_beta   90.00
_cell.angle_gamma   90.00
#
_symmetry.space_group_name_H-M   'P 1'
#
loop_
_entity.id
_entity.type
_entity.pdbx_description
1 polymer ?
#
loop_
_entity_poly.entity_id
_entity_poly.type
_entity_poly.pdbx_seq_one_letter_code
_entity_poly.pdbx_strand_id
1 'polypeptide(L)'
;EDDTATDIMPNEPYYTPQRPFGGDEDYIWSPDGKSIYYVCKKLKGTAYAKSTNTNIYKYDLDSRKTTNLTEDNQGYDTNPAFSNQGALAWLQMKTDGYEADKTDLVVLENGIKQNLTQQWDGTVGSFKW
;
A
#
# COMPACT_ATOMS: atom_id res chain seq x y z
N GLU A 1 19.43 -15.10 21.13
CA GLU A 1 18.34 -15.41 20.20
C GLU A 1 18.85 -15.04 18.84
N ASP A 2 19.18 -16.04 18.04
CA ASP A 2 19.72 -15.86 16.69
C ASP A 2 18.54 -16.04 15.74
N ASP A 3 17.63 -15.06 15.77
CA ASP A 3 16.40 -15.10 14.99
C ASP A 3 16.74 -14.58 13.59
N THR A 4 16.87 -15.50 12.63
CA THR A 4 17.20 -15.19 11.24
C THR A 4 16.00 -14.52 10.57
N ALA A 5 15.83 -13.22 10.79
CA ALA A 5 14.82 -12.42 10.11
C ALA A 5 14.99 -12.54 8.58
N THR A 6 13.88 -12.68 7.86
CA THR A 6 13.87 -12.68 6.39
C THR A 6 13.56 -11.29 5.88
N ASP A 7 14.46 -10.73 5.08
CA ASP A 7 14.19 -9.52 4.31
C ASP A 7 13.24 -9.85 3.14
N ILE A 8 12.10 -9.17 3.09
CA ILE A 8 11.08 -9.34 2.04
C ILE A 8 11.33 -8.46 0.80
N MET A 9 12.32 -7.57 0.86
CA MET A 9 12.77 -6.72 -0.26
C MET A 9 14.30 -6.85 -0.47
N PRO A 10 14.84 -8.06 -0.59
CA PRO A 10 16.28 -8.26 -0.62
C PRO A 10 16.92 -7.59 -1.83
N ASN A 11 17.93 -6.76 -1.58
CA ASN A 11 18.66 -5.97 -2.59
C ASN A 11 17.83 -4.89 -3.30
N GLU A 12 16.64 -4.56 -2.79
CA GLU A 12 15.89 -3.42 -3.30
C GLU A 12 16.33 -2.12 -2.59
N PRO A 13 16.68 -1.05 -3.32
CA PRO A 13 17.11 0.22 -2.72
C PRO A 13 15.92 1.09 -2.27
N TYR A 14 14.82 0.44 -1.85
CA TYR A 14 13.55 1.07 -1.51
C TYR A 14 13.24 0.86 -0.03
N TYR A 15 12.19 1.53 0.43
CA TYR A 15 11.84 1.54 1.86
C TYR A 15 10.38 1.14 2.06
N THR A 16 10.18 0.29 3.07
CA THR A 16 8.90 0.07 3.74
C THR A 16 9.21 -0.11 5.24
N PRO A 17 8.53 0.59 6.16
CA PRO A 17 7.63 1.73 5.90
C PRO A 17 8.27 2.85 5.07
N GLN A 18 7.43 3.70 4.52
CA GLN A 18 7.85 4.80 3.66
C GLN A 18 8.75 5.79 4.41
N ARG A 19 9.61 6.52 3.67
CA ARG A 19 10.48 7.57 4.24
C ARG A 19 10.21 8.94 3.58
N PRO A 20 10.22 10.04 4.35
CA PRO A 20 10.41 10.11 5.80
C PRO A 20 9.11 9.92 6.61
N PHE A 21 7.96 9.94 5.94
CA PHE A 21 6.64 9.86 6.57
C PHE A 21 6.00 8.51 6.21
N GLY A 22 6.07 7.58 7.16
CA GLY A 22 5.54 6.21 7.10
C GLY A 22 5.63 5.57 8.48
N GLY A 23 4.92 4.47 8.69
CA GLY A 23 4.80 3.84 10.00
C GLY A 23 4.23 2.43 9.97
N ASP A 24 3.70 1.98 11.10
CA ASP A 24 3.08 0.66 11.24
C ASP A 24 1.83 0.49 10.35
N GLU A 25 1.27 1.60 9.89
CA GLU A 25 0.18 1.63 8.92
C GLU A 25 0.60 1.22 7.49
N ASP A 26 1.90 1.18 7.19
CA ASP A 26 2.39 0.86 5.83
C ASP A 26 2.49 -0.65 5.57
N TYR A 27 2.24 -1.52 6.55
CA TYR A 27 2.30 -2.96 6.34
C TYR A 27 1.28 -3.73 7.18
N ILE A 28 0.73 -4.79 6.60
CA ILE A 28 -0.21 -5.69 7.27
C ILE A 28 0.03 -7.14 6.87
N TRP A 29 -0.38 -8.06 7.72
CA TRP A 29 -0.47 -9.48 7.39
C TRP A 29 -1.80 -9.78 6.71
N SER A 30 -1.80 -10.74 5.78
CA SER A 30 -3.05 -11.34 5.33
C SER A 30 -3.77 -12.03 6.50
N PRO A 31 -5.11 -12.12 6.49
CA PRO A 31 -5.85 -12.76 7.58
C PRO A 31 -5.49 -14.23 7.81
N ASP A 32 -5.01 -14.92 6.78
CA ASP A 32 -4.54 -16.30 6.83
C ASP A 32 -3.04 -16.43 7.19
N GLY A 33 -2.33 -15.31 7.38
CA GLY A 33 -0.92 -15.27 7.73
C GLY A 33 0.06 -15.71 6.63
N LYS A 34 -0.39 -15.88 5.39
CA LYS A 34 0.44 -16.40 4.27
C LYS A 34 1.11 -15.33 3.44
N SER A 35 0.74 -14.06 3.61
CA SER A 35 1.28 -12.96 2.83
C SER A 35 1.43 -11.70 3.66
N ILE A 36 2.40 -10.87 3.28
CA ILE A 36 2.61 -9.54 3.83
C ILE A 36 2.24 -8.53 2.75
N TYR A 37 1.44 -7.55 3.11
CA TYR A 37 1.08 -6.43 2.25
C TYR A 37 1.85 -5.22 2.76
N TYR A 38 2.52 -4.50 1.88
CA TYR A 38 3.36 -3.38 2.28
C TYR A 38 3.31 -2.24 1.27
N VAL A 39 3.40 -1.02 1.77
CA VAL A 39 3.43 0.20 0.96
C VAL A 39 4.87 0.52 0.61
N CYS A 40 5.13 0.81 -0.65
CA CYS A 40 6.46 1.17 -1.11
C CYS A 40 6.43 2.13 -2.29
N LYS A 41 7.39 3.07 -2.31
CA LYS A 41 7.70 3.92 -3.45
C LYS A 41 8.93 3.34 -4.16
N LYS A 42 8.71 2.51 -5.18
CA LYS A 42 9.79 1.88 -5.97
C LYS A 42 10.41 2.82 -7.02
N LEU A 43 10.76 4.02 -6.60
CA LEU A 43 11.45 5.04 -7.38
C LEU A 43 12.80 5.38 -6.77
N LYS A 44 13.67 6.07 -7.52
CA LYS A 44 15.01 6.47 -7.06
C LYS A 44 15.39 7.88 -7.51
N GLY A 45 16.32 8.49 -6.77
CA GLY A 45 16.88 9.80 -7.09
C GLY A 45 15.81 10.89 -7.20
N THR A 46 15.92 11.74 -8.21
CA THR A 46 14.98 12.86 -8.45
C THR A 46 13.53 12.40 -8.62
N ALA A 47 13.29 11.22 -9.20
CA ALA A 47 11.93 10.70 -9.37
C ALA A 47 11.28 10.38 -8.01
N TYR A 48 12.05 9.78 -7.08
CA TYR A 48 11.59 9.52 -5.71
C TYR A 48 11.16 10.80 -4.99
N ALA A 49 11.92 11.89 -5.17
CA ALA A 49 11.67 13.17 -4.50
C ALA A 49 10.50 13.97 -5.09
N LYS A 50 10.11 13.71 -6.35
CA LYS A 50 9.07 14.48 -7.04
C LYS A 50 7.72 13.78 -7.10
N SER A 51 7.73 12.45 -7.06
CA SER A 51 6.54 11.64 -7.24
C SER A 51 5.86 11.33 -5.91
N THR A 52 4.54 11.24 -5.93
CA THR A 52 3.72 10.71 -4.84
C THR A 52 3.35 9.24 -5.06
N ASN A 53 3.75 8.66 -6.19
CA ASN A 53 3.43 7.28 -6.57
C ASN A 53 3.96 6.28 -5.54
N THR A 54 3.04 5.72 -4.77
CA THR A 54 3.29 4.63 -3.85
C THR A 54 2.30 3.54 -4.18
N ASN A 55 2.72 2.29 -4.04
CA ASN A 55 1.82 1.18 -4.29
C ASN A 55 1.80 0.22 -3.12
N ILE A 56 0.72 -0.55 -3.06
CA ILE A 56 0.59 -1.69 -2.16
C ILE A 56 1.08 -2.93 -2.87
N TYR A 57 2.12 -3.53 -2.32
CA TYR A 57 2.72 -4.78 -2.80
C TYR A 57 2.31 -5.93 -1.90
N LYS A 58 2.02 -7.08 -2.50
CA LYS A 58 1.80 -8.36 -1.80
C LYS A 58 3.04 -9.22 -1.93
N TYR A 59 3.68 -9.54 -0.82
CA TYR A 59 4.71 -10.57 -0.70
C TYR A 59 4.08 -11.89 -0.22
N ASP A 60 4.20 -12.94 -1.03
CA ASP A 60 3.74 -14.28 -0.69
C ASP A 60 4.87 -15.08 -0.01
N LEU A 61 4.62 -15.64 1.18
CA LEU A 61 5.66 -16.28 2.01
C LEU A 61 6.13 -17.62 1.44
N ASP A 62 5.22 -18.39 0.84
CA ASP A 62 5.53 -19.72 0.31
C ASP A 62 6.37 -19.61 -0.97
N SER A 63 5.92 -18.79 -1.92
CA SER A 63 6.57 -18.61 -3.21
C SER A 63 7.69 -17.57 -3.22
N ARG A 64 7.76 -16.73 -2.18
CA ARG A 64 8.68 -15.58 -2.05
C ARG A 64 8.55 -14.58 -3.20
N LYS A 65 7.36 -14.45 -3.76
CA LYS A 65 7.07 -13.56 -4.89
C LYS A 65 6.35 -12.30 -4.42
N THR A 66 6.75 -11.18 -4.99
CA THR A 66 6.09 -9.88 -4.81
C THR A 66 5.23 -9.54 -6.01
N THR A 67 3.99 -9.11 -5.79
CA THR A 67 3.07 -8.60 -6.82
C THR A 67 2.62 -7.19 -6.46
N ASN A 68 2.58 -6.27 -7.42
CA ASN A 68 2.00 -4.94 -7.23
C ASN A 68 0.47 -5.02 -7.41
N LEU A 69 -0.30 -4.54 -6.43
CA LEU A 69 -1.76 -4.59 -6.47
C LEU A 69 -2.41 -3.30 -6.97
N THR A 70 -1.67 -2.19 -6.97
CA THR A 70 -2.19 -0.86 -7.29
C THR A 70 -1.39 -0.18 -8.41
N GLU A 71 -0.80 -0.95 -9.32
CA GLU A 71 0.00 -0.45 -10.45
C GLU A 71 -0.76 0.51 -11.38
N ASP A 72 -2.09 0.43 -11.39
CA ASP A 72 -2.98 1.27 -12.17
C ASP A 72 -3.15 2.69 -11.59
N ASN A 73 -2.78 2.90 -10.33
CA ASN A 73 -2.79 4.21 -9.69
C ASN A 73 -1.38 4.82 -9.70
N GLN A 74 -1.29 6.12 -10.00
CA GLN A 74 -0.02 6.84 -10.08
C GLN A 74 0.21 7.80 -8.91
N GLY A 75 -0.78 7.96 -8.02
CA GLY A 75 -0.66 8.77 -6.81
C GLY A 75 -0.36 7.91 -5.57
N TYR A 76 -0.85 8.34 -4.41
CA TYR A 76 -0.67 7.57 -3.17
C TYR A 76 -1.60 6.37 -3.11
N ASP A 77 -1.09 5.23 -2.64
CA ASP A 77 -1.87 4.12 -2.07
C ASP A 77 -1.26 3.76 -0.71
N THR A 78 -1.98 4.03 0.37
CA THR A 78 -1.46 3.93 1.75
C THR A 78 -2.46 3.29 2.70
N ASN A 79 -2.01 2.96 3.91
CA ASN A 79 -2.87 2.47 5.00
C ASN A 79 -3.70 1.22 4.62
N PRO A 80 -3.11 0.14 4.04
CA PRO A 80 -3.87 -1.07 3.78
C PRO A 80 -4.48 -1.65 5.07
N ALA A 81 -5.70 -2.16 5.00
CA ALA A 81 -6.34 -2.89 6.09
C ALA A 81 -7.28 -3.99 5.56
N PHE A 82 -7.34 -5.12 6.26
CA PHE A 82 -8.28 -6.20 5.95
C PHE A 82 -9.52 -6.12 6.83
N SER A 83 -10.68 -6.41 6.24
CA SER A 83 -11.89 -6.70 7.01
C SER A 83 -11.83 -8.13 7.57
N ASN A 84 -12.71 -8.43 8.52
CA ASN A 84 -12.87 -9.78 9.07
C ASN A 84 -13.23 -10.84 8.00
N GLN A 85 -13.74 -10.42 6.84
CA GLN A 85 -14.09 -11.31 5.72
C GLN A 85 -13.00 -11.37 4.63
N GLY A 86 -11.87 -10.67 4.83
CA GLY A 86 -10.73 -10.70 3.90
C GLY A 86 -10.80 -9.72 2.73
N ALA A 87 -11.73 -8.77 2.75
CA ALA A 87 -11.70 -7.65 1.81
C ALA A 87 -10.55 -6.71 2.18
N LEU A 88 -9.70 -6.34 1.22
CA LEU A 88 -8.62 -5.37 1.42
C LEU A 88 -9.16 -3.97 1.15
N ALA A 89 -8.89 -3.01 2.01
CA ALA A 89 -9.15 -1.59 1.77
C ALA A 89 -7.90 -0.75 2.00
N TRP A 90 -7.84 0.41 1.36
CA TRP A 90 -6.74 1.37 1.48
C TRP A 90 -7.18 2.79 1.17
N LEU A 91 -6.34 3.75 1.54
CA LEU A 91 -6.47 5.15 1.16
C LEU A 91 -5.76 5.41 -0.16
N GLN A 92 -6.44 6.08 -1.09
CA GLN A 92 -5.91 6.37 -2.42
C GLN A 92 -6.00 7.86 -2.75
N MET A 93 -4.89 8.44 -3.22
CA MET A 93 -4.86 9.71 -3.98
C MET A 93 -4.51 9.39 -5.43
N LYS A 94 -5.12 10.07 -6.41
CA LYS A 94 -5.02 9.67 -7.83
C LYS A 94 -3.90 10.37 -8.58
N THR A 95 -3.54 11.56 -8.14
CA THR A 95 -2.70 12.47 -8.93
C THR A 95 -1.25 12.40 -8.48
N ASP A 96 -0.37 11.94 -9.37
CA ASP A 96 1.08 11.94 -9.11
C ASP A 96 1.60 13.37 -8.89
N GLY A 97 2.45 13.54 -7.87
CA GLY A 97 3.07 14.82 -7.51
C GLY A 97 2.14 15.79 -6.76
N TYR A 98 0.88 15.44 -6.50
CA TYR A 98 -0.05 16.30 -5.77
C TYR A 98 -0.32 15.78 -4.35
N GLU A 99 0.43 16.32 -3.38
CA GLU A 99 0.38 15.87 -1.97
C GLU A 99 -0.91 16.23 -1.22
N ALA A 100 -1.70 17.17 -1.74
CA ALA A 100 -2.96 17.61 -1.17
C ALA A 100 -4.19 17.13 -1.98
N ASP A 101 -4.01 16.07 -2.76
CA ASP A 101 -5.12 15.47 -3.52
C ASP A 101 -6.18 14.88 -2.57
N LYS A 102 -7.38 14.70 -3.09
CA LYS A 102 -8.47 14.05 -2.36
C LYS A 102 -8.06 12.62 -2.01
N THR A 103 -8.24 12.26 -0.73
CA THR A 103 -8.05 10.89 -0.27
C THR A 103 -9.36 10.12 -0.36
N ASP A 104 -9.39 9.12 -1.22
CA ASP A 104 -10.50 8.18 -1.38
C ASP A 104 -10.30 6.90 -0.56
N LEU A 105 -11.40 6.26 -0.16
CA LEU A 105 -11.40 4.89 0.35
C LEU A 105 -11.67 3.92 -0.80
N VAL A 106 -10.73 3.00 -1.04
CA VAL A 106 -10.82 1.99 -2.09
C VAL A 106 -10.82 0.60 -1.46
N VAL A 107 -11.59 -0.31 -2.05
CA VAL A 107 -11.75 -1.69 -1.59
C VAL A 107 -11.48 -2.66 -2.74
N LEU A 108 -10.80 -3.76 -2.43
CA LEU A 108 -10.63 -4.94 -3.25
C LEU A 108 -11.28 -6.13 -2.54
N GLU A 109 -12.40 -6.60 -3.09
CA GLU A 109 -13.15 -7.75 -2.56
C GLU A 109 -13.46 -8.71 -3.71
N ASN A 110 -13.11 -10.00 -3.55
CA ASN A 110 -13.34 -11.04 -4.57
C ASN A 110 -12.77 -10.67 -5.97
N GLY A 111 -11.65 -9.95 -6.01
CA GLY A 111 -11.01 -9.49 -7.25
C GLY A 111 -11.66 -8.25 -7.88
N ILE A 112 -12.71 -7.69 -7.26
CA ILE A 112 -13.39 -6.48 -7.70
C ILE A 112 -12.85 -5.30 -6.91
N LYS A 113 -12.26 -4.33 -7.63
CA LYS A 113 -11.77 -3.08 -7.07
C LYS A 113 -12.82 -1.98 -7.22
N GLN A 114 -13.18 -1.32 -6.12
CA GLN A 114 -14.18 -0.26 -6.09
C GLN A 114 -13.72 0.91 -5.22
N ASN A 115 -13.83 2.13 -5.75
CA ASN A 115 -13.66 3.36 -4.98
C ASN A 115 -15.00 3.74 -4.35
N LEU A 116 -15.11 3.62 -3.03
CA LEU A 116 -16.36 3.82 -2.29
C LEU A 116 -16.73 5.29 -2.14
N THR A 117 -15.74 6.18 -2.18
CA THR A 117 -15.93 7.62 -1.93
C THR A 117 -15.80 8.47 -3.18
N GLN A 118 -15.71 7.87 -4.37
CA GLN A 118 -15.45 8.57 -5.63
C GLN A 118 -16.42 9.74 -5.86
N GLN A 119 -17.70 9.53 -5.56
CA GLN A 119 -18.78 10.50 -5.76
C GLN A 119 -19.00 11.44 -4.57
N TRP A 120 -18.28 11.24 -3.47
CA TRP A 120 -18.29 12.11 -2.31
C TRP A 120 -17.21 13.19 -2.48
N ASP A 121 -17.47 14.42 -2.05
CA ASP A 121 -16.55 15.57 -2.19
C ASP A 121 -15.61 15.75 -1.00
N GLY A 122 -15.80 14.99 0.09
CA GLY A 122 -14.91 14.99 1.24
C GLY A 122 -13.64 14.16 1.04
N THR A 123 -12.72 14.29 2.00
CA THR A 123 -11.48 13.52 2.08
C THR A 123 -11.53 12.56 3.27
N VAL A 124 -11.12 11.30 3.06
CA VAL A 124 -11.06 10.30 4.12
C VAL A 124 -9.78 10.50 4.92
N GLY A 125 -9.89 10.95 6.17
CA GLY A 125 -8.72 11.16 7.04
C GLY A 125 -8.17 9.88 7.66
N SER A 126 -9.03 8.91 7.96
CA SER A 126 -8.66 7.58 8.46
C SER A 126 -9.86 6.64 8.34
N PHE A 127 -9.63 5.33 8.44
CA PHE A 127 -10.68 4.34 8.42
C PHE A 127 -10.36 3.14 9.33
N LYS A 128 -11.40 2.36 9.62
CA LYS A 128 -11.30 0.99 10.12
C LYS A 128 -12.09 0.11 9.18
N TRP A 129 -11.63 -1.11 8.95
CA TRP A 129 -12.19 -2.02 7.96
C TRP A 129 -12.47 -3.39 8.56
#